data_AF-A0A3S4U1I4-F1
#
_entry.id   AF-A0A3S4U1I4-F1
#
_cell.length_a   1.000
_cell.length_b   1.000
_cell.length_c   1.000
_cell.angle_alpha   90.00
_cell.angle_beta   90.00
_cell.angle_gamma   90.00
#
_symmetry.space_group_name_H-M   'P 1'
#
loop_
_entity.id
_entity.type
_entity.pdbx_description
1 polymer ?
#
loop_
_entity_poly.entity_id
_entity_poly.type
_entity_poly.pdbx_seq_one_letter_code
_entity_poly.pdbx_strand_id
1 'polypeptide(L)'
;MGNKDAGSTDLAWKVTAAAATLASGFVADKVVALGWRAITGHQAPREEDQVLEYKLMEVVAFAVISGAAIALTRQLGLRQAAKWYVKRHAPLPAIEA
;
A
#
# COMPACT_ATOMS: atom_id res chain seq x y z
N MET A 1 -15.96 -30.43 -18.34
CA MET A 1 -14.48 -30.49 -18.24
C MET A 1 -14.06 -29.99 -16.87
N GLY A 2 -13.25 -30.77 -16.16
CA GLY A 2 -12.82 -30.48 -14.78
C GLY A 2 -11.76 -29.39 -14.72
N ASN A 3 -11.94 -28.48 -13.76
CA ASN A 3 -10.99 -27.42 -13.41
C ASN A 3 -9.74 -28.05 -12.77
N LYS A 4 -8.68 -28.24 -13.57
CA LYS A 4 -7.37 -28.75 -13.11
C LYS A 4 -6.34 -27.61 -12.97
N ASP A 5 -6.74 -26.39 -13.33
CA ASP A 5 -5.83 -25.25 -13.55
C ASP A 5 -5.87 -24.24 -12.38
N ALA A 6 -6.99 -24.19 -11.64
CA ALA A 6 -7.14 -23.33 -10.46
C ALA A 6 -6.17 -23.71 -9.34
N GLY A 7 -6.01 -25.00 -9.05
CA GLY A 7 -5.19 -25.47 -7.92
C GLY A 7 -3.71 -25.08 -8.02
N SER A 8 -3.09 -25.23 -9.20
CA SER A 8 -1.67 -24.91 -9.39
C SER A 8 -1.42 -23.41 -9.55
N THR A 9 -2.31 -22.70 -10.24
CA THR A 9 -2.22 -21.24 -10.42
C THR A 9 -2.43 -20.52 -9.10
N ASP A 10 -3.41 -20.96 -8.29
CA ASP A 10 -3.63 -20.42 -6.94
C ASP A 10 -2.43 -20.69 -6.02
N LEU A 11 -1.80 -21.86 -6.13
CA LEU A 11 -0.64 -22.19 -5.30
C LEU A 11 0.58 -21.35 -5.69
N ALA A 12 0.84 -21.19 -6.99
CA ALA A 12 1.88 -20.29 -7.48
C ALA A 12 1.62 -18.84 -7.03
N TRP A 13 0.38 -18.37 -7.17
CA TRP A 13 -0.01 -17.02 -6.73
C TRP A 13 0.14 -16.83 -5.22
N LYS A 14 -0.28 -17.80 -4.41
CA LYS A 14 -0.12 -17.75 -2.95
C LYS A 14 1.34 -17.73 -2.52
N VAL A 15 2.20 -18.50 -3.18
CA VAL A 15 3.65 -18.47 -2.92
C VAL A 15 4.23 -17.11 -3.27
N THR A 16 3.86 -16.54 -4.43
CA THR A 16 4.29 -15.19 -4.80
C THR A 16 3.78 -14.15 -3.81
N ALA A 17 2.53 -14.22 -3.38
CA ALA A 17 1.95 -13.30 -2.39
C ALA A 17 2.65 -13.40 -1.03
N ALA A 18 2.98 -14.63 -0.59
CA ALA A 18 3.74 -14.86 0.63
C ALA A 18 5.16 -14.27 0.50
N ALA A 19 5.86 -14.54 -0.61
CA ALA A 19 7.19 -13.99 -0.87
C ALA A 19 7.17 -12.46 -0.95
N ALA A 20 6.16 -11.88 -1.60
CA ALA A 20 5.98 -10.44 -1.70
C ALA A 20 5.75 -9.81 -0.32
N THR A 21 4.96 -10.46 0.54
CA THR A 21 4.75 -10.01 1.93
C THR A 21 6.06 -9.99 2.71
N LEU A 22 6.85 -11.06 2.62
CA LEU A 22 8.15 -11.15 3.29
C LEU A 22 9.13 -10.09 2.78
N ALA A 23 9.23 -9.92 1.47
CA ALA A 23 10.07 -8.89 0.87
C ALA A 23 9.63 -7.47 1.27
N SER A 24 8.31 -7.25 1.37
CA SER A 24 7.74 -5.96 1.79
C SER A 24 8.14 -5.61 3.22
N GLY A 25 8.25 -6.59 4.12
CA GLY A 25 8.75 -6.35 5.49
C GLY A 25 10.16 -5.76 5.50
N PHE A 26 11.08 -6.34 4.73
CA PHE A 26 12.46 -5.82 4.63
C PHE A 26 12.53 -4.42 4.02
N VAL A 27 11.71 -4.16 3.01
CA VAL A 27 11.63 -2.82 2.38
C VAL A 27 10.99 -1.81 3.34
N ALA A 28 9.95 -2.20 4.07
CA ALA A 28 9.28 -1.35 5.06
C ALA A 28 10.26 -0.87 6.13
N ASP A 29 11.10 -1.76 6.68
CA ASP A 29 12.15 -1.39 7.65
C ASP A 29 13.07 -0.30 7.10
N LYS A 30 13.49 -0.41 5.84
CA LYS A 30 14.36 0.60 5.20
C LYS A 30 13.63 1.91 4.96
N VAL A 31 12.38 1.85 4.50
CA VAL A 31 11.57 3.04 4.26
C VAL A 31 11.30 3.79 5.56
N VAL A 32 10.96 3.09 6.64
CA VAL A 32 10.75 3.67 7.97
C VAL A 32 12.05 4.28 8.49
N ALA A 33 13.17 3.55 8.43
CA ALA A 33 14.46 4.06 8.88
C ALA A 33 14.92 5.31 8.11
N LEU A 34 14.70 5.33 6.78
CA LEU A 34 15.01 6.48 5.93
C LEU A 34 14.06 7.66 6.18
N GLY A 35 12.76 7.40 6.30
CA GLY A 35 11.77 8.43 6.63
C GLY A 35 12.05 9.08 7.98
N TRP A 36 12.39 8.27 8.98
CA TRP A 36 12.74 8.77 10.31
C TRP A 36 14.02 9.60 10.30
N ARG A 37 15.06 9.12 9.60
CA ARG A 37 16.30 9.89 9.41
C ARG A 37 16.05 11.20 8.64
N ALA A 38 15.20 11.19 7.63
CA ALA A 38 14.90 12.38 6.85
C ALA A 38 14.19 13.46 7.67
N ILE A 39 13.31 13.05 8.60
CA ILE A 39 12.52 13.99 9.42
C ILE A 39 13.29 14.41 10.69
N THR A 40 13.97 13.49 11.36
CA THR A 40 14.58 13.73 12.69
C THR A 40 16.10 13.84 12.67
N GLY A 41 16.76 13.49 11.56
CA GLY A 41 18.22 13.46 11.44
C GLY A 41 18.92 12.33 12.20
N HIS A 42 18.19 11.54 12.99
CA HIS A 42 18.73 10.50 13.88
C HIS A 42 18.17 9.10 13.55
N GLN A 43 18.83 8.05 14.03
CA GLN A 43 18.35 6.67 13.83
C GLN A 43 17.05 6.42 14.61
N ALA A 44 16.11 5.72 13.99
CA ALA A 44 14.76 5.48 14.54
C ALA A 44 14.84 4.86 15.96
N PRO A 45 14.22 5.51 16.97
CA PRO A 45 14.09 4.95 18.32
C PRO A 45 13.38 3.60 18.27
N ARG A 46 13.91 2.62 18.99
CA ARG A 46 13.22 1.36 19.28
C ARG A 46 12.36 1.62 20.53
N GLU A 47 11.05 1.54 20.37
CA GLU A 47 10.07 1.93 21.39
C GLU A 47 10.15 1.07 22.65
N GLU A 48 10.33 1.70 23.82
CA GLU A 48 9.73 1.26 25.10
C GLU A 48 9.59 2.43 26.09
N ASP A 49 9.27 3.67 25.68
CA ASP A 49 9.14 4.75 26.66
C ASP A 49 7.92 5.63 26.39
N GLN A 50 7.03 5.68 27.40
CA GLN A 50 5.99 6.69 27.66
C GLN A 50 4.55 6.27 27.32
N VAL A 51 3.92 5.61 28.30
CA VAL A 51 2.52 5.18 28.33
C VAL A 51 1.76 6.03 29.35
N LEU A 52 0.79 6.84 28.91
CA LEU A 52 -0.65 6.56 29.09
C LEU A 52 -1.54 7.77 28.72
N GLU A 53 -1.10 9.00 28.94
CA GLU A 53 -1.97 10.19 28.79
C GLU A 53 -1.83 10.90 27.44
N TYR A 54 -0.64 10.82 26.83
CA TYR A 54 -0.42 11.21 25.43
C TYR A 54 -1.14 10.30 24.42
N LYS A 55 -1.45 9.05 24.82
CA LYS A 55 -1.96 8.01 23.90
C LYS A 55 -3.29 8.34 23.24
N LEU A 56 -4.24 9.03 23.88
CA LEU A 56 -5.52 9.33 23.25
C LEU A 56 -5.38 10.35 22.12
N MET A 57 -4.68 11.46 22.36
CA MET A 57 -4.42 12.46 21.33
C MET A 57 -3.48 11.92 20.25
N GLU A 58 -2.54 11.06 20.62
CA GLU A 58 -1.64 10.39 19.69
C GLU A 58 -2.37 9.36 18.82
N VAL A 59 -3.34 8.61 19.36
CA VAL A 59 -4.22 7.74 18.58
C VAL A 59 -5.08 8.55 17.62
N VAL A 60 -5.63 9.69 18.06
CA VAL A 60 -6.40 10.58 17.17
C VAL A 60 -5.50 11.16 16.06
N ALA A 61 -4.30 11.64 16.40
CA ALA A 61 -3.34 12.14 15.43
C ALA A 61 -2.92 11.05 14.45
N PHE A 62 -2.62 9.84 14.93
CA PHE A 62 -2.28 8.70 14.12
C PHE A 62 -3.44 8.29 13.20
N ALA A 63 -4.68 8.31 13.71
CA ALA A 63 -5.88 8.01 12.93
C ALA A 63 -6.13 9.06 11.84
N VAL A 64 -5.93 10.34 12.13
CA VAL A 64 -6.04 11.42 11.12
C VAL A 64 -4.97 11.27 10.04
N ILE A 65 -3.72 11.06 10.43
CA ILE A 65 -2.60 10.88 9.50
C ILE A 65 -2.81 9.62 8.66
N SER A 66 -3.16 8.50 9.30
CA SER A 66 -3.43 7.22 8.62
C SER A 66 -4.64 7.34 7.69
N GLY A 67 -5.72 7.97 8.14
CA GLY A 67 -6.90 8.22 7.34
C GLY A 67 -6.59 9.07 6.11
N ALA A 68 -5.81 10.14 6.28
CA ALA A 68 -5.34 10.97 5.18
C ALA A 68 -4.45 10.18 4.20
N ALA A 69 -3.51 9.39 4.71
CA ALA A 69 -2.62 8.56 3.89
C ALA A 69 -3.41 7.53 3.06
N ILE A 70 -4.37 6.84 3.67
CA ILE A 70 -5.24 5.87 2.99
C ILE A 70 -6.10 6.58 1.92
N ALA A 71 -6.69 7.73 2.26
CA ALA A 71 -7.50 8.50 1.31
C ALA A 71 -6.69 8.93 0.08
N LEU A 72 -5.48 9.45 0.30
CA LEU A 72 -4.55 9.81 -0.77
C LEU A 72 -4.17 8.60 -1.61
N THR A 73 -3.81 7.49 -0.97
CA THR A 73 -3.45 6.25 -1.66
C THR A 73 -4.59 5.75 -2.56
N ARG A 74 -5.82 5.73 -2.04
CA ARG A 74 -7.01 5.36 -2.81
C ARG A 74 -7.22 6.29 -4.00
N GLN A 75 -7.11 7.60 -3.79
CA GLN A 75 -7.34 8.58 -4.84
C GLN A 75 -6.28 8.51 -5.94
N LEU A 76 -5.01 8.31 -5.56
CA LEU A 76 -3.91 8.10 -6.50
C LEU A 76 -4.06 6.77 -7.25
N GLY A 77 -4.43 5.69 -6.54
CA GLY A 77 -4.70 4.38 -7.14
C GLY A 77 -5.81 4.44 -8.18
N LEU A 78 -6.95 5.07 -7.84
CA LEU A 78 -8.05 5.26 -8.78
C LEU A 78 -7.65 6.13 -9.97
N ARG A 79 -6.89 7.22 -9.75
CA ARG A 79 -6.39 8.06 -10.85
C ARG A 79 -5.46 7.29 -11.78
N GLN A 80 -4.56 6.46 -11.25
CA GLN A 80 -3.66 5.64 -12.06
C GLN A 80 -4.42 4.54 -12.81
N ALA A 81 -5.36 3.87 -12.14
CA ALA A 81 -6.22 2.87 -12.76
C ALA A 81 -7.04 3.48 -13.90
N ALA A 82 -7.63 4.66 -13.69
CA ALA A 82 -8.36 5.40 -14.72
C ALA A 82 -7.45 5.78 -15.89
N LYS A 83 -6.26 6.33 -15.64
CA LYS A 83 -5.28 6.66 -16.70
C LYS A 83 -4.88 5.43 -17.51
N TRP A 84 -4.64 4.32 -16.83
CA TRP A 84 -4.24 3.07 -17.47
C TRP A 84 -5.39 2.43 -18.26
N TYR A 85 -6.61 2.50 -17.72
CA TYR A 85 -7.82 2.02 -18.39
C TYR A 85 -8.09 2.83 -19.67
N VAL A 86 -8.06 4.17 -19.60
CA VAL A 86 -8.21 5.07 -20.75
C VAL A 86 -7.09 4.86 -21.76
N LYS A 87 -5.84 4.68 -21.32
CA LYS A 87 -4.71 4.39 -22.21
C LYS A 87 -4.89 3.07 -22.98
N ARG A 88 -5.63 2.11 -22.43
CA ARG A 88 -5.88 0.79 -23.06
C ARG A 88 -7.22 0.69 -23.79
N HIS A 89 -8.18 1.55 -23.49
CA HIS A 89 -9.55 1.51 -24.03
C HIS A 89 -9.99 2.90 -24.53
N ALA A 90 -9.17 3.54 -25.37
CA ALA A 90 -9.64 4.70 -26.13
C ALA A 90 -10.94 4.34 -26.88
N PRO A 91 -11.95 5.23 -26.90
CA PRO A 91 -13.29 4.88 -27.37
C PRO A 91 -13.28 4.50 -28.85
N LEU A 92 -14.07 3.47 -29.16
CA LEU A 92 -14.41 3.03 -30.51
C LEU A 92 -14.89 4.24 -31.35
N PRO A 93 -14.56 4.29 -32.67
CA PRO A 93 -14.96 5.39 -33.53
C PRO A 93 -16.46 5.61 -33.43
N ALA A 94 -16.85 6.88 -33.32
CA ALA A 94 -18.23 7.31 -33.26
C ALA A 94 -19.04 6.61 -34.35
N ILE A 95 -20.16 6.00 -33.96
CA ILE A 95 -21.17 5.52 -34.89
C ILE A 95 -21.42 6.68 -35.88
N GLU A 96 -21.05 6.46 -37.15
CA GLU A 96 -21.33 7.37 -38.25
C GLU A 96 -22.85 7.58 -38.31
N ALA A 97 -23.23 8.86 -38.39
CA ALA A 97 -24.60 9.34 -38.55
C ALA A 97 -25.08 9.18 -40.00
#